data_AF-A0A1F6HXS0-F1
#
_entry.id   AF-A0A1F6HXS0-F1
#
_cell.length_a   1.000
_cell.length_b   1.000
_cell.length_c   1.000
_cell.angle_alpha   90.00
_cell.angle_beta   90.00
_cell.angle_gamma   90.00
#
_symmetry.space_group_name_H-M   'P 1'
#
loop_
_entity.id
_entity.type
_entity.pdbx_description
1 polymer ?
#
loop_
_entity_poly.entity_id
_entity_poly.type
_entity_poly.pdbx_seq_one_letter_code
_entity_poly.pdbx_strand_id
1 'polypeptide(L)'
;MLGFEIDIKKFFASVDHKILLELIEKRIRDKDTLWLLREVIQSFKSEIDQNRGIPLGNLTSQIFANIYLNELDKFIKHKLKIRYYLRYADDFLFLSSDKEFLRRHIDKLRSFLNNNLKLELHPDKISLRRLEWGVDFLGYIVLPHYILPRTKTERRMVRKIKEKINSYSFNQSLASYLGYLIHSNSYNFANNLKNEIWLLLAK
;
A
#
# COMPACT_ATOMS: atom_id res chain seq x y z
N MET A 1 -16.88 12.66 -8.62
CA MET A 1 -16.06 11.47 -8.98
C MET A 1 -15.97 10.55 -7.76
N LEU A 2 -16.01 9.24 -7.95
CA LEU A 2 -15.94 8.21 -6.90
C LEU A 2 -14.54 7.61 -6.85
N GLY A 3 -14.04 7.39 -5.63
CA GLY A 3 -12.84 6.62 -5.34
C GLY A 3 -13.20 5.27 -4.75
N PHE A 4 -12.52 4.24 -5.23
CA PHE A 4 -12.71 2.87 -4.82
C PHE A 4 -11.38 2.27 -4.36
N GLU A 5 -11.28 2.04 -3.06
CA GLU A 5 -10.10 1.47 -2.43
C GLU A 5 -10.28 -0.05 -2.30
N ILE A 6 -9.24 -0.79 -2.69
CA ILE A 6 -9.20 -2.24 -2.60
C ILE A 6 -7.88 -2.64 -1.96
N ASP A 7 -7.95 -3.64 -1.08
CA ASP A 7 -6.79 -4.28 -0.45
C ASP A 7 -6.80 -5.79 -0.73
N ILE A 8 -5.61 -6.38 -0.84
CA ILE A 8 -5.47 -7.84 -0.97
C ILE A 8 -5.28 -8.44 0.41
N LYS A 9 -6.06 -9.48 0.71
CA LYS A 9 -6.02 -10.16 2.00
C LYS A 9 -4.70 -10.92 2.16
N LYS A 10 -3.92 -10.54 3.17
CA LYS A 10 -2.64 -11.19 3.54
C LYS A 10 -1.70 -11.40 2.33
N PHE A 11 -1.56 -10.40 1.47
CA PHE A 11 -0.84 -10.49 0.18
C PHE A 11 0.46 -11.30 0.25
N PHE A 12 1.41 -10.91 1.12
CA PHE A 12 2.71 -11.56 1.23
C PHE A 12 2.65 -13.03 1.64
N ALA A 13 1.63 -13.46 2.38
CA ALA A 13 1.44 -14.88 2.74
C ALA A 13 0.71 -15.67 1.64
N SER A 14 0.04 -14.98 0.71
CA SER A 14 -0.81 -15.60 -0.32
C SER A 14 -0.15 -15.74 -1.69
N VAL A 15 1.01 -15.12 -1.92
CA VAL A 15 1.76 -15.22 -3.20
C VAL A 15 2.09 -16.69 -3.51
N ASP A 16 1.61 -17.20 -4.64
CA ASP A 16 1.91 -18.57 -5.08
C ASP A 16 3.32 -18.64 -5.71
N HIS A 17 4.17 -19.54 -5.18
CA HIS A 17 5.56 -19.68 -5.62
C HIS A 17 5.68 -20.07 -7.09
N LYS A 18 4.82 -20.97 -7.57
CA LYS A 18 4.86 -21.47 -8.94
C LYS A 18 4.56 -20.34 -9.92
N ILE A 19 3.49 -19.58 -9.66
CA ILE A 19 3.12 -18.43 -10.50
C ILE A 19 4.24 -17.39 -10.49
N LEU A 20 4.81 -17.07 -9.33
CA LEU A 20 5.89 -16.09 -9.24
C LEU A 20 7.12 -16.52 -10.05
N LEU A 21 7.54 -17.78 -9.94
CA LEU A 21 8.67 -18.32 -10.70
C LEU A 21 8.40 -18.30 -12.21
N GLU A 22 7.21 -18.71 -12.65
CA GLU A 22 6.80 -18.63 -14.06
C GLU A 22 6.85 -17.18 -14.59
N LEU A 23 6.51 -16.18 -13.76
CA LEU A 23 6.60 -14.77 -14.15
C LEU A 23 8.03 -14.26 -14.25
N ILE A 24 8.92 -14.73 -13.38
CA ILE A 24 10.35 -14.40 -13.41
C ILE A 24 11.02 -15.02 -14.64
N GLU A 25 10.73 -16.30 -14.92
CA GLU A 25 11.27 -17.06 -16.05
C GLU A 25 10.91 -16.46 -17.41
N LYS A 26 9.80 -15.71 -17.51
CA LYS A 26 9.44 -14.95 -18.74
C LYS A 26 10.44 -13.86 -19.10
N ARG A 27 11.20 -13.33 -18.14
CA ARG A 27 12.15 -12.23 -18.36
C ARG A 27 13.60 -12.62 -18.14
N ILE A 28 13.88 -13.47 -17.16
CA ILE A 28 15.23 -13.92 -16.82
C ILE A 28 15.44 -15.32 -17.40
N ARG A 29 16.49 -15.47 -18.21
CA ARG A 29 16.87 -16.76 -18.85
C ARG A 29 18.07 -17.43 -18.20
N ASP A 30 18.81 -16.69 -17.37
CA ASP A 30 20.02 -17.19 -16.73
C ASP A 30 19.68 -18.27 -15.70
N LYS A 31 20.30 -19.45 -15.84
CA LYS A 31 19.97 -20.64 -15.05
C LYS A 31 20.42 -20.51 -13.60
N ASP A 32 21.57 -19.91 -13.36
CA ASP A 32 22.14 -19.77 -12.02
C ASP A 32 21.33 -18.77 -11.19
N THR A 33 20.93 -17.66 -11.80
CA THR A 33 20.02 -16.68 -11.19
C THR A 33 18.67 -17.31 -10.87
N LEU A 34 18.08 -18.08 -11.80
CA LEU A 34 16.79 -18.75 -11.56
C LEU A 34 16.87 -19.78 -10.45
N TRP A 35 17.97 -20.55 -10.39
CA TRP A 35 18.22 -21.48 -9.29
C TRP A 35 18.27 -20.74 -7.94
N LEU A 36 19.04 -19.66 -7.85
CA LEU A 36 19.15 -18.88 -6.61
C LEU A 36 17.81 -18.27 -6.18
N LEU A 37 17.06 -17.69 -7.13
CA LEU A 37 15.74 -17.12 -6.84
C LEU A 37 14.75 -18.19 -6.36
N ARG A 38 14.82 -19.39 -6.91
CA ARG A 38 14.01 -20.54 -6.49
C ARG A 38 14.31 -20.92 -5.04
N GLU A 39 15.59 -21.07 -4.68
CA GLU A 39 16.00 -21.35 -3.30
C GLU A 39 15.49 -20.27 -2.33
N VAL A 40 15.64 -18.99 -2.68
CA VAL A 40 15.19 -17.88 -1.85
C VAL A 40 13.67 -17.91 -1.65
N ILE A 41 12.89 -18.12 -2.71
CA ILE A 41 11.43 -18.15 -2.63
C ILE A 41 10.95 -19.38 -1.83
N GLN A 42 11.52 -20.55 -2.09
CA GLN A 42 11.13 -21.81 -1.45
C GLN A 42 11.61 -21.95 -0.01
N SER A 43 12.63 -21.18 0.41
CA SER A 43 13.06 -21.13 1.81
C SER A 43 11.99 -20.60 2.76
N PHE A 44 11.03 -19.82 2.24
CA PHE A 44 9.95 -19.26 3.03
C PHE A 44 8.69 -20.09 2.90
N LYS A 45 8.08 -20.44 4.03
CA LYS A 45 6.80 -21.15 4.09
C LYS A 45 5.82 -20.29 4.86
N SER A 46 4.68 -19.97 4.23
CA SER A 46 3.60 -19.30 4.96
C SER A 46 2.90 -20.26 5.92
N GLU A 47 2.20 -19.69 6.91
CA GLU A 47 1.31 -20.44 7.80
C GLU A 47 0.11 -21.06 7.06
N ILE A 48 -0.18 -20.60 5.83
CA ILE A 48 -1.35 -21.00 5.05
C ILE A 48 -1.03 -22.25 4.21
N ASP A 49 0.13 -22.25 3.55
CA ASP A 49 0.57 -23.30 2.63
C ASP A 49 2.10 -23.20 2.47
N GLN A 50 2.77 -24.37 2.40
CA GLN A 50 4.21 -24.45 2.19
C GLN A 50 4.64 -23.93 0.82
N ASN A 51 3.75 -23.94 -0.18
CA ASN A 51 4.02 -23.44 -1.54
C ASN A 51 3.56 -21.99 -1.76
N ARG A 52 3.22 -21.29 -0.67
CA ARG A 52 2.79 -19.90 -0.71
C ARG A 52 3.57 -19.05 0.25
N GLY A 53 3.71 -17.80 -0.17
CA GLY A 53 4.18 -16.69 0.60
C GLY A 53 5.61 -16.28 0.29
N ILE A 54 5.95 -15.07 0.69
CA ILE A 54 7.28 -14.48 0.58
C ILE A 54 7.58 -13.73 1.88
N PRO A 55 8.85 -13.69 2.34
CA PRO A 55 9.18 -13.13 3.65
C PRO A 55 8.91 -11.62 3.68
N LEU A 56 8.12 -11.17 4.66
CA LEU A 56 7.87 -9.74 4.86
C LEU A 56 9.15 -9.05 5.36
N GLY A 57 9.57 -7.97 4.70
CA GLY A 57 10.72 -7.16 5.13
C GLY A 57 12.03 -7.43 4.39
N ASN A 58 12.09 -8.43 3.50
CA ASN A 58 13.22 -8.58 2.57
C ASN A 58 13.02 -7.68 1.33
N LEU A 59 14.09 -7.05 0.85
CA LEU A 59 14.09 -6.25 -0.37
C LEU A 59 13.65 -7.07 -1.59
N THR A 60 14.11 -8.32 -1.69
CA THR A 60 13.73 -9.22 -2.81
C THR A 60 12.22 -9.48 -2.83
N SER A 61 11.60 -9.67 -1.68
CA SER A 61 10.15 -9.85 -1.54
C SER A 61 9.36 -8.65 -2.07
N GLN A 62 9.85 -7.42 -1.87
CA GLN A 62 9.18 -6.23 -2.40
C GLN A 62 9.24 -6.19 -3.94
N ILE A 63 10.35 -6.64 -4.52
CA ILE A 63 10.50 -6.77 -5.98
C ILE A 63 9.58 -7.87 -6.49
N PHE A 64 9.55 -9.03 -5.83
CA PHE A 64 8.66 -10.14 -6.18
C PHE A 64 7.19 -9.73 -6.13
N ALA A 65 6.77 -8.98 -5.10
CA ALA A 65 5.44 -8.43 -4.99
C ALA A 65 5.06 -7.59 -6.23
N ASN A 66 5.96 -6.72 -6.67
CA ASN A 66 5.75 -5.89 -7.85
C ASN A 66 5.74 -6.68 -9.16
N ILE A 67 6.61 -7.68 -9.32
CA ILE A 67 6.61 -8.57 -10.48
C ILE A 67 5.28 -9.32 -10.57
N TYR A 68 4.80 -9.82 -9.43
CA TYR A 68 3.55 -10.56 -9.33
C TYR A 68 2.33 -9.70 -9.70
N LEU A 69 2.22 -8.51 -9.09
CA LEU A 69 1.09 -7.60 -9.29
C LEU A 69 1.15 -6.85 -10.63
N ASN A 70 2.28 -6.87 -11.33
CA ASN A 70 2.38 -6.29 -12.68
C ASN A 70 1.45 -7.00 -13.69
N GLU A 71 1.11 -8.28 -13.50
CA GLU A 71 0.11 -8.95 -14.35
C GLU A 71 -1.29 -8.37 -14.13
N LEU A 72 -1.63 -7.99 -12.90
CA LEU A 72 -2.86 -7.27 -12.59
C LEU A 72 -2.85 -5.87 -13.22
N ASP A 73 -1.73 -5.14 -13.11
CA ASP A 73 -1.57 -3.82 -13.72
C ASP A 73 -1.82 -3.87 -15.25
N LYS A 74 -1.24 -4.87 -15.92
CA LYS A 74 -1.47 -5.13 -17.35
C LYS A 74 -2.93 -5.46 -17.65
N PHE A 75 -3.58 -6.30 -16.85
CA PHE A 75 -4.98 -6.63 -17.02
C PHE A 75 -5.86 -5.37 -16.90
N ILE A 76 -5.62 -4.53 -15.90
CA ILE A 76 -6.35 -3.28 -15.67
C ILE A 76 -6.17 -2.31 -16.84
N LYS A 77 -4.94 -2.12 -17.32
CA LYS A 77 -4.65 -1.13 -18.37
C LYS A 77 -4.99 -1.60 -19.78
N HIS A 78 -4.71 -2.86 -20.11
CA HIS A 78 -4.91 -3.37 -21.47
C HIS A 78 -6.28 -3.99 -21.70
N LYS A 79 -6.87 -4.67 -20.70
CA LYS A 79 -8.18 -5.32 -20.84
C LYS A 79 -9.32 -4.43 -20.35
N LEU A 80 -9.23 -3.98 -19.10
CA LEU A 80 -10.29 -3.16 -18.49
C LEU A 80 -10.25 -1.69 -18.95
N LYS A 81 -9.09 -1.22 -19.41
CA LYS A 81 -8.84 0.15 -19.89
C LYS A 81 -9.26 1.21 -18.87
N ILE A 82 -9.05 0.95 -17.58
CA ILE A 82 -9.40 1.91 -16.52
C ILE A 82 -8.40 3.07 -16.56
N ARG A 83 -8.93 4.27 -16.83
CA ARG A 83 -8.12 5.49 -16.98
C ARG A 83 -7.40 5.84 -15.67
N TYR A 84 -8.15 6.01 -14.59
CA TYR A 84 -7.63 6.43 -13.30
C TYR A 84 -7.45 5.23 -12.38
N TYR A 85 -6.21 4.76 -12.28
CA TYR A 85 -5.79 3.64 -11.47
C TYR A 85 -4.45 4.00 -10.84
N LEU A 86 -4.36 3.83 -9.52
CA LEU A 86 -3.16 3.99 -8.74
C LEU A 86 -2.93 2.71 -7.93
N ARG A 87 -1.67 2.31 -7.81
CA ARG A 87 -1.25 1.19 -6.96
C ARG A 87 -0.03 1.62 -6.16
N TYR A 88 -0.02 1.27 -4.89
CA TYR A 88 1.17 1.32 -4.05
C TYR A 88 1.25 0.02 -3.27
N ALA A 89 2.26 -0.79 -3.58
CA ALA A 89 2.35 -2.17 -3.09
C ALA A 89 1.04 -2.95 -3.34
N ASP A 90 0.34 -3.34 -2.28
CA ASP A 90 -0.94 -4.05 -2.23
C ASP A 90 -2.17 -3.14 -2.04
N ASP A 91 -1.99 -1.83 -1.85
CA ASP A 91 -3.07 -0.86 -1.82
C ASP A 91 -3.40 -0.38 -3.24
N PHE A 92 -4.67 -0.53 -3.65
CA PHE A 92 -5.16 -0.11 -4.96
C PHE A 92 -6.24 0.96 -4.84
N LEU A 93 -6.18 1.96 -5.72
CA LEU A 93 -7.17 3.01 -5.83
C LEU A 93 -7.66 3.16 -7.28
N PHE A 94 -8.96 3.01 -7.48
CA PHE A 94 -9.63 3.23 -8.76
C PHE A 94 -10.53 4.45 -8.67
N LEU A 95 -10.47 5.34 -9.67
CA LEU A 95 -11.34 6.51 -9.72
C LEU A 95 -12.25 6.46 -10.96
N SER A 96 -13.54 6.70 -10.77
CA SER A 96 -14.52 6.75 -11.85
C SER A 96 -15.68 7.67 -11.51
N SER A 97 -16.31 8.29 -12.50
CA SER A 97 -17.59 9.01 -12.31
C SER A 97 -18.77 8.05 -12.17
N ASP A 98 -18.68 6.86 -12.75
CA ASP A 98 -19.76 5.87 -12.78
C ASP A 98 -19.53 4.77 -11.72
N LYS A 99 -20.51 4.62 -10.82
CA LYS A 99 -20.55 3.60 -9.75
C LYS A 99 -20.77 2.20 -10.32
N GLU A 100 -21.63 2.05 -11.32
CA GLU A 100 -21.92 0.75 -11.93
C GLU A 100 -20.75 0.25 -12.76
N PHE A 101 -20.03 1.18 -13.42
CA PHE A 101 -18.74 0.87 -14.04
C PHE A 101 -17.79 0.24 -13.01
N LEU A 102 -17.58 0.86 -11.85
CA LEU A 102 -16.69 0.30 -10.82
C LEU A 102 -17.17 -1.09 -10.38
N ARG A 103 -18.45 -1.24 -10.05
CA ARG A 103 -19.05 -2.50 -9.59
C ARG A 103 -18.81 -3.65 -10.57
N ARG A 104 -19.06 -3.45 -11.86
CA ARG A 104 -18.82 -4.46 -12.91
C ARG A 104 -17.35 -4.83 -13.07
N HIS A 105 -16.43 -3.88 -12.85
CA HIS A 105 -15.00 -4.13 -12.98
C HIS A 105 -14.43 -4.86 -11.77
N ILE A 106 -15.00 -4.68 -10.58
CA ILE A 106 -14.58 -5.37 -9.36
C ILE A 106 -14.80 -6.87 -9.47
N ASP A 107 -15.93 -7.30 -10.02
CA ASP A 107 -16.20 -8.74 -10.19
C ASP A 107 -15.17 -9.36 -11.16
N LYS A 108 -14.86 -8.66 -12.26
CA LYS A 108 -13.81 -9.08 -13.20
C LYS A 108 -12.42 -9.11 -12.55
N LEU A 109 -12.10 -8.13 -11.72
CA LEU A 109 -10.84 -8.08 -10.97
C LEU A 109 -10.75 -9.25 -9.98
N ARG A 110 -11.83 -9.53 -9.25
CA ARG A 110 -11.90 -10.66 -8.32
C ARG A 110 -11.71 -11.98 -9.05
N SER A 111 -12.37 -12.18 -10.18
CA SER A 111 -12.19 -13.38 -11.01
C SER A 111 -10.76 -13.51 -11.53
N PHE A 112 -10.15 -12.42 -12.03
CA PHE A 112 -8.77 -12.44 -12.50
C PHE A 112 -7.79 -12.77 -11.37
N LEU A 113 -7.92 -12.11 -10.22
CA LEU A 113 -7.06 -12.36 -9.07
C LEU A 113 -7.14 -13.81 -8.61
N ASN A 114 -8.34 -14.38 -8.52
CA ASN A 114 -8.51 -15.77 -8.09
C ASN A 114 -7.98 -16.76 -9.14
N ASN A 115 -8.34 -16.58 -10.41
CA ASN A 115 -8.05 -17.55 -11.46
C ASN A 115 -6.59 -17.50 -11.95
N ASN A 116 -6.01 -16.30 -12.05
CA ASN A 116 -4.69 -16.11 -12.65
C ASN A 116 -3.58 -15.95 -11.61
N LEU A 117 -3.89 -15.36 -10.45
CA LEU A 117 -2.90 -15.07 -9.40
C LEU A 117 -3.19 -15.80 -8.08
N LYS A 118 -4.28 -16.57 -7.97
CA LYS A 118 -4.70 -17.25 -6.73
C LYS A 118 -4.73 -16.33 -5.49
N LEU A 119 -5.05 -15.05 -5.70
CA LEU A 119 -5.16 -14.03 -4.66
C LEU A 119 -6.62 -13.75 -4.33
N GLU A 120 -6.87 -13.40 -3.06
CA GLU A 120 -8.20 -13.05 -2.56
C GLU A 120 -8.26 -11.57 -2.18
N LEU A 121 -9.31 -10.88 -2.62
CA LEU A 121 -9.59 -9.51 -2.17
C LEU A 121 -10.14 -9.51 -0.76
N HIS A 122 -9.74 -8.53 0.05
CA HIS A 122 -10.27 -8.40 1.41
C HIS A 122 -11.72 -7.90 1.36
N PRO A 123 -12.73 -8.68 1.79
CA PRO A 123 -14.14 -8.32 1.60
C PRO A 123 -14.52 -7.03 2.35
N ASP A 124 -14.02 -6.85 3.57
CA ASP A 124 -14.39 -5.72 4.44
C ASP A 124 -13.62 -4.42 4.18
N LYS A 125 -12.57 -4.47 3.35
CA LYS A 125 -11.74 -3.29 3.02
C LYS A 125 -12.07 -2.70 1.66
N ILE A 126 -13.18 -3.12 1.09
CA ILE A 126 -13.69 -2.56 -0.15
C ILE A 126 -14.48 -1.29 0.19
N SER A 127 -13.86 -0.13 0.00
CA SER A 127 -14.48 1.15 0.35
C SER A 127 -14.81 1.98 -0.89
N LEU A 128 -16.09 2.32 -1.06
CA LEU A 128 -16.56 3.26 -2.08
C LEU A 128 -16.81 4.62 -1.42
N ARG A 129 -16.02 5.62 -1.78
CA ARG A 129 -16.14 6.99 -1.26
C ARG A 129 -16.28 8.00 -2.39
N ARG A 130 -16.97 9.10 -2.11
CA ARG A 130 -16.93 10.27 -3.00
C ARG A 130 -15.60 10.98 -2.76
N LEU A 131 -14.94 11.41 -3.83
CA LEU A 131 -13.69 12.19 -3.71
C LEU A 131 -13.89 13.49 -2.92
N GLU A 132 -15.08 14.09 -2.99
CA GLU A 132 -15.47 15.27 -2.21
C GLU A 132 -15.39 15.04 -0.70
N TRP A 133 -15.58 13.80 -0.24
CA TRP A 133 -15.51 13.45 1.18
C TRP A 133 -14.09 13.07 1.62
N GLY A 134 -13.15 13.05 0.68
CA GLY A 134 -11.79 12.61 0.91
C GLY A 134 -11.64 11.10 0.71
N VAL A 135 -10.52 10.73 0.10
CA VAL A 135 -10.08 9.34 -0.03
C VAL A 135 -8.87 9.13 0.85
N ASP A 136 -8.96 8.15 1.74
CA ASP A 136 -7.80 7.76 2.53
C ASP A 136 -6.81 7.00 1.63
N PHE A 137 -5.57 7.46 1.55
CA PHE A 137 -4.53 6.80 0.77
C PHE A 137 -3.15 7.08 1.36
N LEU A 138 -2.36 6.02 1.62
CA LEU A 138 -0.97 6.11 2.10
C LEU A 138 -0.74 7.03 3.31
N GLY A 139 -1.69 7.03 4.24
CA GLY A 139 -1.62 7.83 5.47
C GLY A 139 -2.12 9.27 5.33
N TYR A 140 -2.55 9.68 4.14
CA TYR A 140 -3.19 10.97 3.88
C TYR A 140 -4.69 10.81 3.59
N ILE A 141 -5.41 11.92 3.67
CA ILE A 141 -6.78 12.10 3.19
C ILE A 141 -6.68 13.03 1.99
N VAL A 142 -6.88 12.49 0.80
CA VAL A 142 -6.79 13.21 -0.47
C VAL A 142 -8.16 13.79 -0.80
N LEU A 143 -8.26 15.12 -0.82
CA LEU A 143 -9.44 15.88 -1.23
C LEU A 143 -9.19 16.56 -2.59
N PRO A 144 -10.22 17.07 -3.28
CA PRO A 144 -10.05 17.61 -4.63
C PRO A 144 -9.08 18.80 -4.73
N HIS A 145 -8.95 19.59 -3.66
CA HIS A 145 -8.17 20.84 -3.65
C HIS A 145 -7.06 20.89 -2.60
N TYR A 146 -6.97 19.90 -1.72
CA TYR A 146 -5.98 19.86 -0.65
C TYR A 146 -5.78 18.43 -0.13
N ILE A 147 -4.70 18.20 0.58
CA ILE A 147 -4.34 16.91 1.18
C ILE A 147 -4.21 17.12 2.67
N LEU A 148 -4.89 16.31 3.48
CA LEU A 148 -4.75 16.34 4.93
C LEU A 148 -4.02 15.10 5.43
N PRO A 149 -3.28 15.18 6.54
CA PRO A 149 -2.82 13.99 7.23
C PRO A 149 -4.02 13.24 7.84
N ARG A 150 -3.95 11.92 7.88
CA ARG A 150 -5.03 11.11 8.48
C ARG A 150 -5.08 11.36 9.98
N THR A 151 -6.27 11.55 10.55
CA THR A 151 -6.46 11.84 11.99
C THR A 151 -5.81 10.79 12.90
N LYS A 152 -5.84 9.51 12.51
CA LYS A 152 -5.14 8.44 13.25
C LYS A 152 -3.62 8.64 13.26
N THR A 153 -3.07 9.13 12.16
CA THR A 153 -1.64 9.46 12.04
C THR A 153 -1.32 10.66 12.90
N GLU A 154 -2.10 11.74 12.85
CA GLU A 154 -1.93 12.94 13.71
C GLU A 154 -1.87 12.57 15.19
N ARG A 155 -2.86 11.83 15.67
CA ARG A 155 -2.91 11.38 17.08
C ARG A 155 -1.70 10.51 17.45
N ARG A 156 -1.26 9.64 16.54
CA ARG A 156 -0.07 8.80 16.73
C ARG A 156 1.21 9.64 16.80
N MET A 157 1.33 10.66 15.95
CA MET A 157 2.47 11.58 15.94
C MET A 157 2.59 12.31 17.27
N VAL A 158 1.51 12.96 17.73
CA VAL A 158 1.48 13.70 19.01
C VAL A 158 1.87 12.78 20.17
N ARG A 159 1.27 11.58 20.24
CA ARG A 159 1.60 10.60 21.30
C ARG A 159 3.07 10.20 21.30
N LYS A 160 3.62 9.83 20.14
CA LYS A 160 5.03 9.39 20.03
C LYS A 160 6.02 10.51 20.32
N ILE A 161 5.68 11.76 19.98
CA ILE A 161 6.51 12.92 20.28
C ILE A 161 6.56 13.14 21.80
N LYS A 162 5.41 13.07 22.48
CA LYS A 162 5.34 13.20 23.95
C LYS A 162 6.12 12.09 24.66
N GLU A 163 6.02 10.85 24.19
CA GLU A 163 6.78 9.70 24.73
C GLU A 163 8.30 9.85 24.55
N LYS A 164 8.75 10.55 23.49
CA LYS A 164 10.17 10.67 23.14
C LYS A 164 10.82 11.98 23.56
N ILE A 165 10.13 12.83 24.32
CA ILE A 165 10.61 14.20 24.56
C ILE A 165 11.99 14.26 25.22
N ASN A 166 12.28 13.31 26.13
CA ASN A 166 13.58 13.19 26.82
C ASN A 166 14.55 12.20 26.13
N SER A 167 14.22 11.72 24.93
CA SER A 167 15.08 10.81 24.18
C SER A 167 16.11 11.58 23.37
N TYR A 168 17.33 11.06 23.31
CA TYR A 168 18.35 11.53 22.36
C TYR A 168 17.86 11.53 20.89
N SER A 169 16.87 10.68 20.58
CA SER A 169 16.27 10.55 19.24
C SER A 169 15.12 11.54 18.95
N PHE A 170 14.87 12.49 19.84
CA PHE A 170 13.73 13.40 19.76
C PHE A 170 13.76 14.25 18.49
N ASN A 171 14.87 14.97 18.26
CA ASN A 171 15.00 15.89 17.13
C ASN A 171 14.87 15.19 15.78
N GLN A 172 15.41 13.98 15.63
CA GLN A 172 15.28 13.17 14.41
C GLN A 172 13.82 12.73 14.21
N SER A 173 13.13 12.33 15.28
CA SER A 173 11.72 11.94 15.22
C SER A 173 10.84 13.14 14.85
N LEU A 174 11.10 14.32 15.43
CA LEU A 174 10.38 15.55 15.11
C LEU A 174 10.60 15.98 13.65
N ALA A 175 11.85 15.99 13.18
CA ALA A 175 12.18 16.32 11.80
C ALA A 175 11.49 15.38 10.80
N SER A 176 11.44 14.08 11.10
CA SER A 176 10.73 13.10 10.27
C SER A 176 9.22 13.39 10.17
N TYR A 177 8.56 13.71 11.29
CA TYR A 177 7.14 14.06 11.26
C TYR A 177 6.85 15.41 10.59
N LEU A 178 7.71 16.41 10.79
CA LEU A 178 7.60 17.68 10.07
C LEU A 178 7.78 17.47 8.56
N GLY A 179 8.72 16.63 8.14
CA GLY A 179 8.90 16.23 6.74
C GLY A 179 7.63 15.60 6.15
N TYR A 180 6.99 14.69 6.88
CA TYR A 180 5.71 14.10 6.47
C TYR A 180 4.60 15.15 6.29
N LEU A 181 4.52 16.15 7.16
CA LEU A 181 3.50 17.21 7.14
C LEU A 181 3.71 18.23 6.02
N ILE A 182 4.93 18.40 5.50
CA ILE A 182 5.20 19.30 4.34
C ILE A 182 4.41 18.86 3.10
N HIS A 183 4.17 17.55 2.95
CA HIS A 183 3.39 17.02 1.83
C HIS A 183 1.87 17.10 2.02
N SER A 184 1.41 17.83 3.05
CA SER A 184 -0.01 18.05 3.33
C SER A 184 -0.32 19.50 3.68
N ASN A 185 -1.57 19.91 3.47
CA ASN A 185 -2.13 21.21 3.87
C ASN A 185 -2.39 21.25 5.39
N SER A 186 -1.35 21.01 6.18
CA SER A 186 -1.41 20.87 7.64
C SER A 186 -0.63 21.98 8.37
N TYR A 187 -0.52 23.16 7.78
CA TYR A 187 0.29 24.26 8.32
C TYR A 187 -0.10 24.60 9.77
N ASN A 188 -1.40 24.77 10.02
CA ASN A 188 -1.91 25.08 11.37
C ASN A 188 -1.61 23.96 12.37
N PHE A 189 -1.77 22.69 11.95
CA PHE A 189 -1.45 21.54 12.78
C PHE A 189 0.05 21.48 13.12
N ALA A 190 0.93 21.69 12.13
CA ALA A 190 2.37 21.70 12.33
C ALA A 190 2.82 22.81 13.29
N ASN A 191 2.23 24.01 13.18
CA ASN A 191 2.51 25.12 14.10
C ASN A 191 2.01 24.83 15.52
N ASN A 192 0.80 24.30 15.67
CA ASN A 192 0.27 23.91 16.97
C ASN A 192 1.15 22.84 17.63
N LEU A 193 1.62 21.87 16.85
CA LEU A 193 2.54 20.83 17.32
C LEU A 193 3.88 21.42 17.81
N LYS A 194 4.46 22.37 17.06
CA LYS A 194 5.69 23.08 17.48
C LYS A 194 5.48 23.87 18.77
N ASN A 195 4.34 24.54 18.89
CA ASN A 195 3.99 25.31 20.10
C ASN A 195 3.82 24.40 21.32
N GLU A 196 3.11 23.27 21.18
CA GLU A 196 2.99 22.27 22.26
C GLU A 196 4.37 21.75 22.70
N ILE A 197 5.25 21.45 21.73
CA ILE A 197 6.62 20.98 22.03
C ILE A 197 7.42 22.05 22.77
N TRP A 198 7.35 23.30 22.30
CA TRP A 198 8.06 24.41 22.93
C TRP A 198 7.61 24.60 24.39
N LEU A 199 6.30 24.54 24.67
CA LEU A 199 5.76 24.60 26.02
C LEU A 199 6.21 23.44 26.92
N LEU A 200 6.40 22.24 26.35
CA LEU A 200 6.84 21.07 27.09
C LEU A 200 8.35 21.08 27.38
N LEU A 201 9.16 21.70 26.52
CA LEU A 201 10.61 21.86 26.72
C LEU A 201 10.95 23.06 27.63
N ALA A 202 10.04 24.03 27.75
CA ALA A 202 10.20 25.21 28.60
C ALA A 202 9.84 24.96 30.08
N LYS A 203 9.40 23.75 30.43
CA LYS A 203 9.15 23.28 31.79
C LYS A 203 10.31 22.43 32.29
#